data_AF-A0A2S6IE94-F1
#
_entry.id   AF-A0A2S6IE94-F1
#
_cell.length_a   1.000
_cell.length_b   1.000
_cell.length_c   1.000
_cell.angle_alpha   90.00
_cell.angle_beta   90.00
_cell.angle_gamma   90.00
#
_symmetry.space_group_name_H-M   'P 1'
#
loop_
_entity.id
_entity.type
_entity.pdbx_description
1 polymer ?
#
loop_
_entity_poly.entity_id
_entity_poly.type
_entity_poly.pdbx_seq_one_letter_code
_entity_poly.pdbx_strand_id
1 'polypeptide(L)'
;MMAALSTSQEITALLRTRPGMAAPAAEWVAFFRRKAALFERLAELYASTNPAQAADCRDLAARAAQEAARSAGERVDEGSDRGAR
;
A
#
# COMPACT_ATOMS: atom_id res chain seq x y z
N MET A 1 23.98 -8.14 -12.28
CA MET A 1 22.72 -8.81 -12.63
C MET A 1 21.82 -8.72 -11.39
N MET A 2 20.85 -7.81 -11.37
CA MET A 2 19.92 -7.67 -10.23
C MET A 2 19.05 -8.92 -10.20
N ALA A 3 19.17 -9.74 -9.15
CA ALA A 3 18.33 -10.91 -8.99
C ALA A 3 16.88 -10.44 -8.85
N ALA A 4 16.02 -10.82 -9.81
CA ALA A 4 14.58 -10.65 -9.65
C ALA A 4 14.18 -11.50 -8.44
N LEU A 5 13.74 -10.85 -7.36
CA LEU A 5 13.17 -11.54 -6.21
C LEU A 5 11.93 -12.30 -6.68
N SER A 6 11.70 -13.49 -6.13
CA SER A 6 10.44 -14.19 -6.40
C SER A 6 9.27 -13.39 -5.82
N THR A 7 8.08 -13.51 -6.40
CA THR A 7 6.84 -12.90 -5.89
C THR A 7 6.67 -13.08 -4.38
N SER A 8 6.95 -14.28 -3.86
CA SER A 8 6.86 -14.59 -2.44
C SER A 8 7.89 -13.82 -1.59
N GLN A 9 9.08 -13.57 -2.12
CA GLN A 9 10.11 -12.77 -1.44
C GLN A 9 9.74 -11.29 -1.42
N GLU A 10 9.19 -10.76 -2.50
CA GLU A 10 8.75 -9.36 -2.56
C GLU A 10 7.59 -9.07 -1.60
N ILE A 11 6.60 -9.98 -1.52
CA ILE A 11 5.51 -9.90 -0.54
C ILE A 11 6.08 -9.98 0.88
N THR A 12 7.00 -10.91 1.15
CA THR A 12 7.64 -11.04 2.47
C THR A 12 8.41 -9.78 2.85
N ALA A 13 9.15 -9.20 1.90
CA ALA A 13 9.89 -7.96 2.12
C ALA A 13 8.94 -6.79 2.42
N LEU A 14 7.84 -6.67 1.69
CA LEU A 14 6.81 -5.67 1.95
C LEU A 14 6.25 -5.81 3.37
N LEU A 15 5.83 -7.03 3.77
CA LEU A 15 5.25 -7.27 5.10
C LEU A 15 6.21 -6.95 6.25
N ARG A 16 7.52 -7.14 6.06
CA ARG A 16 8.55 -6.74 7.03
C ARG A 16 8.69 -5.23 7.17
N THR A 17 8.28 -4.46 6.16
CA THR A 17 8.25 -2.99 6.22
C THR A 17 6.92 -2.42 6.71
N ARG A 18 6.02 -3.27 7.23
CA ARG A 18 4.75 -2.83 7.79
C ARG A 18 5.01 -1.85 8.95
N PRO A 19 4.47 -0.62 8.90
CA PRO A 19 4.62 0.32 9.99
C PRO A 19 3.95 -0.19 11.28
N GLY A 20 4.50 0.21 12.42
CA GLY A 20 3.90 -0.07 13.73
C GLY A 20 2.63 0.77 13.97
N MET A 21 1.85 0.44 15.01
CA MET A 21 0.59 1.14 15.29
C MET A 21 0.78 2.64 15.58
N ALA A 22 1.91 3.02 16.18
CA ALA A 22 2.26 4.41 16.48
C ALA A 22 3.01 5.12 15.34
N ALA A 23 3.15 4.48 14.17
CA ALA A 23 3.88 5.08 13.06
C ALA A 23 3.11 6.27 12.47
N PRO A 24 3.81 7.34 12.05
CA PRO A 24 3.17 8.48 11.40
C PRO A 24 2.36 8.06 10.16
N ALA A 25 1.26 8.78 9.89
CA ALA A 25 0.43 8.54 8.71
C ALA A 25 1.24 8.53 7.40
N ALA A 26 2.32 9.31 7.32
CA ALA A 26 3.21 9.33 6.14
C ALA A 26 3.82 7.95 5.82
N GLU A 27 4.19 7.20 6.86
CA GLU A 27 4.78 5.87 6.71
C GLU A 27 3.72 4.85 6.26
N TRP A 28 2.50 4.95 6.81
CA TRP A 28 1.36 4.16 6.37
C TRP A 28 1.00 4.44 4.90
N VAL A 29 0.96 5.71 4.49
CA VAL A 29 0.77 6.09 3.08
C VAL A 29 1.83 5.46 2.18
N ALA A 30 3.11 5.54 2.57
CA ALA A 30 4.21 4.97 1.80
C ALA A 30 4.10 3.44 1.70
N PHE A 31 3.76 2.77 2.80
CA PHE A 31 3.55 1.33 2.86
C PHE A 31 2.39 0.90 1.93
N PHE A 32 1.24 1.56 2.03
CA PHE A 32 0.08 1.23 1.21
C PHE A 32 0.31 1.50 -0.28
N ARG A 33 1.04 2.56 -0.64
CA ARG A 33 1.46 2.81 -2.03
C ARG A 33 2.36 1.71 -2.57
N ARG A 34 3.35 1.26 -1.80
CA ARG A 34 4.22 0.13 -2.18
C ARG A 34 3.43 -1.17 -2.33
N LYS A 35 2.47 -1.40 -1.42
CA LYS A 35 1.55 -2.54 -1.50
C LYS A 35 0.71 -2.51 -2.77
N ALA A 36 0.14 -1.36 -3.12
CA ALA A 36 -0.67 -1.20 -4.33
C ALA A 36 0.15 -1.52 -5.59
N ALA A 37 1.33 -0.90 -5.74
CA ALA A 37 2.20 -1.12 -6.88
C ALA A 37 2.67 -2.59 -7.03
N LEU A 38 2.96 -3.26 -5.91
CA LEU A 38 3.30 -4.68 -5.93
C LEU A 38 2.14 -5.51 -6.49
N PHE A 39 0.92 -5.32 -5.98
CA PHE A 39 -0.22 -6.09 -6.43
C PHE A 39 -0.66 -5.76 -7.86
N GLU A 40 -0.47 -4.53 -8.34
CA GLU A 40 -0.67 -4.19 -9.76
C GLU A 40 0.28 -5.00 -10.65
N ARG A 41 1.57 -5.03 -10.33
CA ARG A 41 2.54 -5.84 -11.07
C ARG A 41 2.24 -7.33 -11.02
N LEU A 42 1.78 -7.85 -9.87
CA LEU A 42 1.35 -9.24 -9.78
C LEU A 42 0.11 -9.53 -10.63
N ALA A 43 -0.84 -8.60 -10.70
CA ALA A 43 -2.00 -8.74 -11.58
C ALA A 43 -1.59 -8.82 -13.05
N GLU A 44 -0.60 -8.04 -13.48
CA GLU A 44 -0.06 -8.12 -14.85
C GLU A 44 0.59 -9.47 -15.13
N LEU A 45 1.36 -10.01 -14.18
CA LEU A 45 1.99 -11.33 -14.32
C LEU A 45 0.97 -12.47 -14.40
N TYR A 46 -0.12 -12.37 -13.65
CA TYR A 46 -1.19 -13.39 -13.66
C TYR A 46 -2.21 -13.20 -14.78
N ALA A 47 -2.23 -12.05 -15.48
CA ALA A 47 -3.30 -11.71 -16.42
C ALA A 47 -3.55 -12.77 -17.50
N SER A 48 -2.48 -13.42 -18.00
CA SER A 48 -2.55 -14.44 -19.05
C SER A 48 -2.59 -15.88 -18.53
N THR A 49 -2.13 -16.12 -17.31
CA THR A 49 -1.94 -17.47 -16.75
C THR A 49 -3.00 -17.85 -15.73
N ASN A 50 -3.51 -16.87 -14.97
CA ASN A 50 -4.57 -17.06 -13.99
C ASN A 50 -5.39 -15.76 -13.82
N PRO A 51 -6.39 -15.52 -14.69
CA PRO A 51 -7.17 -14.28 -14.68
C PRO A 51 -7.94 -14.01 -13.38
N ALA A 52 -8.36 -15.06 -12.67
CA ALA A 52 -9.03 -14.91 -11.38
C ALA A 52 -8.04 -14.35 -10.33
N GLN A 53 -6.84 -14.92 -10.25
CA GLN A 53 -5.78 -14.41 -9.38
C GLN A 53 -5.36 -12.98 -9.76
N ALA A 54 -5.37 -12.64 -11.06
CA ALA A 54 -5.10 -11.30 -11.52
C ALA A 54 -6.18 -10.30 -11.05
N ALA A 55 -7.46 -10.68 -11.09
CA ALA A 55 -8.56 -9.87 -10.57
C ALA A 55 -8.41 -9.63 -9.06
N ASP A 56 -8.13 -10.68 -8.28
CA ASP A 56 -7.87 -10.56 -6.83
C ASP A 56 -6.71 -9.60 -6.54
N CYS A 57 -5.65 -9.66 -7.34
CA CYS A 57 -4.51 -8.74 -7.20
C CYS A 57 -4.90 -7.29 -7.51
N ARG A 58 -5.72 -7.04 -8.55
CA ARG A 58 -6.24 -5.69 -8.84
C ARG A 58 -7.11 -5.15 -7.70
N ASP A 59 -7.96 -6.00 -7.13
CA ASP A 59 -8.81 -5.63 -5.99
C ASP A 59 -7.97 -5.28 -4.76
N LEU A 60 -6.93 -6.07 -4.46
CA LEU A 60 -5.99 -5.78 -3.39
C LEU A 60 -5.21 -4.49 -3.61
N ALA A 61 -4.79 -4.23 -4.85
CA ALA A 61 -4.13 -2.99 -5.21
C ALA A 61 -5.05 -1.78 -5.01
N ALA A 62 -6.29 -1.86 -5.49
CA ALA A 62 -7.29 -0.81 -5.36
C ALA A 62 -7.58 -0.50 -3.87
N ARG A 63 -7.78 -1.53 -3.03
CA ARG A 63 -7.98 -1.36 -1.59
C ARG A 63 -6.76 -0.69 -0.93
N ALA A 64 -5.55 -1.10 -1.30
CA ALA A 64 -4.33 -0.48 -0.78
C ALA A 64 -4.21 1.00 -1.21
N ALA A 65 -4.54 1.34 -2.45
CA ALA A 65 -4.57 2.72 -2.92
C ALA A 65 -5.60 3.57 -2.14
N GLN A 66 -6.78 3.02 -1.86
CA GLN A 66 -7.81 3.68 -1.04
C GLN A 66 -7.34 3.91 0.41
N GLU A 67 -6.66 2.94 1.02
CA GLU A 67 -6.06 3.12 2.35
C GLU A 67 -4.98 4.21 2.34
N ALA A 68 -4.11 4.22 1.32
CA ALA A 68 -3.13 5.29 1.17
C ALA A 68 -3.79 6.68 1.04
N ALA A 69 -4.91 6.78 0.34
CA ALA A 69 -5.66 8.02 0.22
C ALA A 69 -6.28 8.44 1.56
N ARG A 70 -6.86 7.49 2.32
CA ARG A 70 -7.42 7.76 3.66
C ARG A 70 -6.36 8.25 4.63
N SER A 71 -5.24 7.55 4.75
CA SER A 71 -4.14 7.96 5.63
C SER A 71 -3.48 9.28 5.19
N ALA A 72 -3.59 9.66 3.91
CA ALA A 72 -3.13 10.97 3.43
C ALA A 72 -4.14 12.09 3.75
N GLY A 73 -5.44 11.78 3.76
CA GLY A 73 -6.54 12.69 4.08
C GLY A 73 -6.70 12.99 5.57
N GLU A 74 -6.20 12.13 6.46
CA GLU A 74 -6.20 12.30 7.92
C GLU A 74 -5.33 13.47 8.45
N ARG A 75 -4.94 14.43 7.61
CA ARG A 75 -4.10 15.59 7.96
C ARG A 75 -4.78 16.95 7.89
N VAL A 76 -6.10 17.02 7.97
CA VAL A 76 -6.79 18.32 8.06
C VAL A 76 -7.88 18.25 9.13
N ASP A 77 -7.51 18.22 10.42
CA ASP A 77 -8.30 18.95 11.44
C ASP A 77 -7.64 19.17 12.82
N GLU A 78 -6.46 18.62 13.15
CA GLU A 78 -5.83 18.94 14.46
C GLU A 78 -4.90 20.16 14.37
N GLY A 79 -5.52 21.33 14.24
CA GLY A 79 -4.78 22.59 14.23
C GLY A 79 -5.61 23.86 14.02
N SER A 80 -6.88 23.90 14.44
CA SER A 80 -7.62 25.17 14.50
C SER A 80 -7.85 25.58 15.95
N ASP A 81 -6.84 26.26 16.47
CA ASP A 81 -6.97 27.46 17.29
C ASP A 81 -8.25 27.54 18.16
N ARG A 82 -8.14 27.10 19.41
CA ARG A 82 -8.94 27.70 20.48
C ARG A 82 -7.99 28.41 21.43
N GLY A 83 -7.28 29.38 20.86
CA GLY A 83 -6.48 30.39 21.53
C GLY A 83 -7.05 31.77 21.25
N ALA A 84 -8.33 32.02 21.54
CA ALA A 84 -8.85 33.38 21.60
C ALA A 84 -10.04 33.53 22.56
N ARG A 85 -9.70 34.10 23.72
CA ARG A 85 -10.54 34.86 24.68
C ARG A 85 -11.34 34.07 25.71
#